data_AF-A0A645E2D3-F1
#
_entry.id   AF-A0A645E2D3-F1
#
_cell.length_a   1.000
_cell.length_b   1.000
_cell.length_c   1.000
_cell.angle_alpha   90.00
_cell.angle_beta   90.00
_cell.angle_gamma   90.00
#
_symmetry.space_group_name_H-M   'P 1'
#
loop_
_entity.id
_entity.type
_entity.pdbx_description
1 polymer ?
#
loop_
_entity_poly.entity_id
_entity_poly.type
_entity_poly.pdbx_seq_one_letter_code
_entity_poly.pdbx_strand_id
1 'polypeptide(L)'
;MANHTKEQIELTLASIVELADYQRMIRHPGNPAKGQFVVTGPNFKDDSARVGYCVQVRKHVGQFGSDMVFLRHVNGSLTVHENNCYIVMNAEQEALARSVFDVLPEDEEYEKGYIDCEKVHEVGFVIENSASHGTPEVPFTITITTTKGGAA
;
A
#
# COMPACT_ATOMS: atom_id res chain seq x y z
N MET A 1 -3.74 2.59 -25.22
CA MET A 1 -2.80 2.32 -24.11
C MET A 1 -1.47 1.92 -24.74
N ALA A 2 -0.37 2.53 -24.31
CA ALA A 2 0.95 2.15 -24.81
C ALA A 2 1.28 0.74 -24.29
N ASN A 3 1.74 -0.15 -25.18
CA ASN A 3 2.08 -1.52 -24.79
C ASN A 3 3.48 -1.49 -24.17
N HIS A 4 3.56 -1.24 -22.86
CA HIS A 4 4.82 -1.19 -22.14
C HIS A 4 5.43 -2.59 -22.04
N THR A 5 6.74 -2.70 -22.25
CA THR A 5 7.45 -3.95 -21.95
C THR A 5 7.56 -4.13 -20.44
N LYS A 6 7.71 -5.39 -19.99
CA LYS A 6 7.93 -5.69 -18.56
C LYS A 6 9.08 -4.88 -17.95
N GLU A 7 10.18 -4.76 -18.68
CA GLU A 7 11.36 -3.98 -18.27
C GLU A 7 11.04 -2.47 -18.12
N GLN A 8 10.23 -1.90 -19.02
CA GLN A 8 9.79 -0.50 -18.91
C GLN A 8 8.91 -0.27 -17.68
N ILE A 9 8.04 -1.22 -17.36
CA ILE A 9 7.21 -1.17 -16.16
C ILE A 9 8.12 -1.20 -14.92
N GLU A 10 9.03 -2.16 -14.83
CA GLU A 10 9.98 -2.29 -13.70
C GLU A 10 10.80 -1.02 -13.49
N LEU A 11 11.37 -0.44 -14.55
CA LEU A 11 12.12 0.82 -14.48
C LEU A 11 11.26 2.00 -14.03
N THR A 12 10.01 2.05 -14.48
CA THR A 12 9.05 3.10 -14.10
C THR A 12 8.71 3.01 -12.62
N LEU A 13 8.46 1.79 -12.12
CA LEU A 13 8.16 1.53 -10.72
C LEU A 13 9.34 1.87 -9.80
N ALA A 14 10.55 1.45 -10.18
CA ALA A 14 11.77 1.81 -9.47
C ALA A 14 11.93 3.33 -9.37
N SER A 15 11.70 4.05 -10.48
CA SER A 15 11.76 5.52 -10.49
C SER A 15 10.73 6.16 -9.55
N ILE A 16 9.49 5.66 -9.52
CA ILE A 16 8.44 6.13 -8.60
C ILE A 16 8.88 5.94 -7.15
N VAL A 17 9.43 4.77 -6.83
CA VAL A 17 9.86 4.40 -5.49
C VAL A 17 11.07 5.20 -5.02
N GLU A 18 12.07 5.41 -5.88
CA GLU A 18 13.26 6.22 -5.57
C GLU A 18 12.89 7.68 -5.27
N LEU A 19 11.86 8.20 -5.93
CA LEU A 19 11.34 9.56 -5.73
C LEU A 19 10.40 9.69 -4.53
N ALA A 20 10.19 8.64 -3.74
CA ALA A 20 9.26 8.68 -2.61
C ALA A 20 9.69 9.70 -1.54
N ASP A 21 8.90 10.77 -1.40
CA ASP A 21 9.12 11.83 -0.41
C ASP A 21 8.43 11.47 0.93
N TYR A 22 9.21 11.04 1.91
CA TYR A 22 8.73 10.67 3.24
C TYR A 22 8.09 11.84 4.02
N GLN A 23 8.25 13.09 3.60
CA GLN A 23 7.48 14.22 4.17
C GLN A 23 6.00 14.14 3.80
N ARG A 24 5.64 13.44 2.71
CA ARG A 24 4.28 13.18 2.25
C ARG A 24 3.70 11.88 2.81
N MET A 25 4.35 11.28 3.81
CA MET A 25 3.82 10.13 4.52
C MET A 25 2.51 10.49 5.22
N ILE A 26 1.50 9.66 5.02
CA ILE A 26 0.23 9.77 5.73
C ILE A 26 0.49 9.44 7.20
N ARG A 27 0.26 10.43 8.07
CA ARG A 27 0.45 10.30 9.52
C ARG A 27 -0.80 9.72 10.16
N HIS A 28 -0.61 8.88 11.17
CA HIS A 28 -1.70 8.39 12.01
C HIS A 28 -2.47 9.57 12.65
N PRO A 29 -3.82 9.52 12.74
CA PRO A 29 -4.73 8.41 12.40
C PRO A 29 -5.23 8.38 10.94
N GLY A 30 -4.50 9.00 10.01
CA GLY A 30 -4.89 9.07 8.60
C GLY A 30 -4.70 7.76 7.83
N ASN A 31 -5.48 7.60 6.76
CA ASN A 31 -5.34 6.55 5.75
C ASN A 31 -5.32 7.18 4.34
N PRO A 32 -4.86 6.45 3.32
CA PRO A 32 -4.99 6.91 1.94
C PRO A 32 -6.44 7.15 1.56
N ALA A 33 -6.72 8.19 0.78
CA ALA A 33 -8.05 8.44 0.24
C ALA A 33 -8.40 7.44 -0.88
N LYS A 34 -9.69 7.32 -1.20
CA LYS A 34 -10.17 6.45 -2.28
C LYS A 34 -9.53 6.85 -3.61
N GLY A 35 -8.93 5.89 -4.31
CA GLY A 35 -8.23 6.09 -5.58
C GLY A 35 -6.88 6.80 -5.45
N GLN A 36 -6.40 7.09 -4.24
CA GLN A 36 -5.13 7.78 -4.05
C GLN A 36 -3.97 6.82 -4.29
N PHE A 37 -3.09 7.20 -5.23
CA PHE A 37 -1.84 6.50 -5.48
C PHE A 37 -0.83 6.74 -4.34
N VAL A 38 -0.23 5.65 -3.88
CA VAL A 38 0.72 5.63 -2.77
C VAL A 38 1.90 4.71 -3.05
N VAL A 39 3.03 5.04 -2.43
CA VAL A 39 4.16 4.11 -2.26
C VAL A 39 4.13 3.59 -0.83
N THR A 40 4.19 2.27 -0.65
CA THR A 40 4.29 1.67 0.68
C THR A 40 5.72 1.75 1.23
N GLY A 41 5.85 1.63 2.55
CA GLY A 41 7.15 1.48 3.22
C GLY A 41 8.00 0.30 2.69
N PRO A 42 9.26 0.19 3.15
CA PRO A 42 10.27 -0.72 2.61
C PRO A 42 10.08 -2.21 3.00
N ASN A 43 8.90 -2.58 3.51
CA ASN A 43 8.60 -3.94 3.97
C ASN A 43 8.56 -4.96 2.82
N PHE A 44 8.44 -4.49 1.58
CA PHE A 44 8.36 -5.31 0.38
C PHE A 44 9.65 -5.17 -0.43
N LYS A 45 10.16 -6.30 -0.96
CA LYS A 45 11.37 -6.32 -1.79
C LYS A 45 11.13 -5.89 -3.24
N ASP A 46 9.91 -6.05 -3.71
CA ASP A 46 9.53 -5.81 -5.10
C ASP A 46 8.76 -4.49 -5.21
N ASP A 47 9.18 -3.62 -6.12
CA ASP A 47 8.57 -2.30 -6.32
C ASP A 47 7.15 -2.43 -6.86
N SER A 48 6.82 -3.49 -7.61
CA SER A 48 5.43 -3.72 -8.05
C SER A 48 4.48 -4.01 -6.89
N ALA A 49 5.01 -4.51 -5.76
CA ALA A 49 4.24 -4.73 -4.54
C ALA A 49 4.21 -3.49 -3.63
N ARG A 50 4.92 -2.42 -3.98
CA ARG A 50 5.00 -1.17 -3.19
C ARG A 50 4.19 -0.03 -3.78
N VAL A 51 3.95 -0.08 -5.08
CA VAL A 51 3.23 0.97 -5.82
C VAL A 51 1.79 0.50 -6.03
N GLY A 52 0.83 1.28 -5.54
CA GLY A 52 -0.60 0.94 -5.67
C GLY A 52 -1.50 2.14 -5.43
N TYR A 53 -2.80 2.00 -5.71
CA TYR A 53 -3.82 2.96 -5.26
C TYR A 53 -4.82 2.33 -4.32
N CYS A 54 -5.32 3.12 -3.37
CA CYS A 54 -6.22 2.62 -2.34
C CYS A 54 -7.65 2.43 -2.84
N VAL A 55 -8.22 1.24 -2.57
CA VAL A 55 -9.60 0.93 -2.95
C VAL A 55 -10.56 0.75 -1.78
N GLN A 56 -10.05 0.31 -0.63
CA GLN A 56 -10.84 0.09 0.58
C GLN A 56 -9.94 0.16 1.83
N VAL A 57 -10.49 0.62 2.94
CA VAL A 57 -9.87 0.62 4.26
C VAL A 57 -10.83 0.00 5.26
N ARG A 58 -10.37 -1.05 5.96
CA ARG A 58 -11.07 -1.67 7.09
C ARG A 58 -10.36 -1.27 8.38
N LYS A 59 -11.06 -0.57 9.26
CA LYS A 59 -10.48 0.08 10.42
C LYS A 59 -10.13 -0.90 11.53
N HIS A 60 -8.94 -0.76 12.10
CA HIS A 60 -8.51 -1.44 13.34
C HIS A 60 -8.55 -2.98 13.33
N VAL A 61 -8.60 -3.60 12.15
CA VAL A 61 -8.65 -5.07 11.98
C VAL A 61 -7.37 -5.66 11.43
N GLY A 62 -6.37 -4.86 11.09
CA GLY A 62 -5.05 -5.32 10.65
C GLY A 62 -4.13 -5.70 11.81
N GLN A 63 -2.96 -6.23 11.47
CA GLN A 63 -1.90 -6.60 12.41
C GLN A 63 -1.60 -5.47 13.40
N PHE A 64 -1.43 -5.80 14.69
CA PHE A 64 -1.23 -4.85 15.80
C PHE A 64 -2.33 -3.78 15.95
N GLY A 65 -3.56 -4.08 15.51
CA GLY A 65 -4.69 -3.13 15.54
C GLY A 65 -4.58 -1.99 14.53
N SER A 66 -3.71 -2.15 13.52
CA SER A 66 -3.61 -1.21 12.40
C SER A 66 -4.84 -1.27 11.49
N ASP A 67 -4.97 -0.29 10.60
CA ASP A 67 -5.94 -0.37 9.53
C ASP A 67 -5.48 -1.40 8.48
N MET A 68 -6.43 -2.17 7.97
CA MET A 68 -6.25 -3.04 6.83
C MET A 68 -6.60 -2.27 5.56
N VAL A 69 -5.61 -2.01 4.70
CA VAL A 69 -5.75 -1.18 3.49
C VAL A 69 -5.60 -2.05 2.26
N PHE A 70 -6.58 -1.97 1.37
CA PHE A 70 -6.61 -2.70 0.12
C PHE A 70 -6.01 -1.80 -0.95
N LEU A 71 -4.95 -2.27 -1.59
CA LEU A 71 -4.31 -1.59 -2.72
C LEU A 71 -4.50 -2.39 -4.00
N ARG A 72 -4.89 -1.70 -5.07
CA ARG A 72 -4.72 -2.22 -6.43
C ARG A 72 -3.31 -1.91 -6.90
N HIS A 73 -2.61 -2.91 -7.42
CA HIS A 73 -1.27 -2.77 -7.98
C HIS A 73 -1.29 -2.68 -9.50
N VAL A 74 -0.11 -2.38 -10.06
CA VAL A 74 0.12 -2.13 -11.49
C VAL A 74 -0.50 -3.18 -12.42
N ASN A 75 -0.46 -4.45 -12.04
CA ASN A 75 -0.93 -5.60 -12.83
C ASN A 75 -2.42 -5.94 -12.59
N GLY A 76 -3.17 -5.03 -11.95
CA GLY A 76 -4.55 -5.25 -11.57
C GLY A 76 -4.76 -6.16 -10.34
N SER A 77 -3.69 -6.68 -9.72
CA SER A 77 -3.82 -7.49 -8.50
C SER A 77 -4.28 -6.64 -7.32
N LEU A 78 -5.09 -7.25 -6.46
CA LEU A 78 -5.56 -6.65 -5.21
C LEU A 78 -4.77 -7.27 -4.05
N THR A 79 -4.10 -6.43 -3.28
CA THR A 79 -3.32 -6.86 -2.11
C THR A 79 -3.79 -6.14 -0.87
N VAL A 80 -3.83 -6.90 0.23
CA VAL A 80 -4.11 -6.38 1.56
C VAL A 80 -2.80 -5.97 2.22
N HIS A 81 -2.73 -4.72 2.68
CA HIS A 81 -1.63 -4.18 3.44
C HIS A 81 -2.09 -3.84 4.87
N GLU A 82 -1.29 -4.25 5.84
CA GLU A 82 -1.49 -3.97 7.25
C GLU A 82 -0.14 -3.64 7.88
N ASN A 83 -0.15 -2.92 9.00
CA ASN A 83 1.08 -2.48 9.69
C ASN A 83 2.11 -1.82 8.75
N ASN A 84 1.59 -1.04 7.80
CA ASN A 84 2.36 -0.41 6.74
C ASN A 84 2.25 1.12 6.82
N CYS A 85 3.29 1.82 6.36
CA CYS A 85 3.19 3.25 6.08
C CYS A 85 2.91 3.50 4.60
N TYR A 86 2.24 4.62 4.31
CA TYR A 86 1.83 5.01 2.96
C TYR A 86 2.34 6.43 2.67
N ILE A 87 3.02 6.59 1.53
CA ILE A 87 3.59 7.86 1.07
C ILE A 87 2.77 8.31 -0.13
N VAL A 88 2.15 9.49 -0.03
CA VAL A 88 1.32 10.02 -1.12
C VAL A 88 2.20 10.43 -2.29
N MET A 89 1.89 9.92 -3.48
CA MET A 89 2.58 10.31 -4.70
C MET A 89 2.39 11.81 -5.00
N ASN A 90 3.40 12.44 -5.60
CA ASN A 90 3.23 13.74 -6.24
C ASN A 90 2.63 13.57 -7.66
N ALA A 91 2.34 14.67 -8.33
CA ALA A 91 1.70 14.64 -9.65
C ALA A 91 2.55 13.94 -10.73
N GLU A 92 3.88 14.03 -10.66
CA GLU A 92 4.79 13.37 -11.60
C GLU A 92 4.79 11.85 -11.38
N GLN A 93 4.93 11.41 -10.13
CA GLN A 93 4.83 10.00 -9.75
C GLN A 93 3.48 9.41 -10.11
N GLU A 94 2.39 10.14 -9.88
CA GLU A 94 1.04 9.68 -10.26
C GLU A 94 0.89 9.56 -11.78
N ALA A 95 1.41 10.51 -12.55
CA ALA A 95 1.39 10.42 -14.02
C ALA A 95 2.18 9.21 -14.53
N LEU A 96 3.33 8.90 -13.91
CA LEU A 96 4.10 7.69 -14.20
C LEU A 96 3.34 6.42 -13.81
N ALA A 97 2.70 6.40 -12.62
CA ALA A 97 1.90 5.25 -12.20
C ALA A 97 0.75 5.00 -13.18
N ARG A 98 -0.01 6.04 -13.52
CA ARG A 98 -1.14 5.95 -14.46
C ARG A 98 -0.75 5.47 -15.87
N SER A 99 0.51 5.62 -16.29
CA SER A 99 0.94 5.14 -17.62
C SER A 99 1.17 3.63 -17.69
N VAL A 100 1.46 2.99 -16.55
CA VAL A 100 1.82 1.56 -16.48
C VAL A 100 0.77 0.67 -15.81
N PHE A 101 -0.26 1.24 -15.19
CA PHE A 101 -1.32 0.49 -14.52
C PHE A 101 -2.33 -0.11 -15.53
N ASP A 102 -2.70 -1.38 -15.32
CA ASP A 102 -3.71 -2.09 -16.11
C ASP A 102 -5.14 -1.60 -15.82
N VAL A 103 -5.38 -1.14 -14.59
CA VAL A 103 -6.68 -0.63 -14.12
C VAL A 103 -6.43 0.69 -13.41
N LEU A 104 -7.23 1.72 -13.71
CA LEU A 104 -7.16 3.01 -13.04
C LEU A 104 -8.30 3.16 -12.01
N PRO A 105 -8.15 4.06 -11.02
CA PRO A 105 -9.20 4.29 -10.01
C PRO A 105 -10.58 4.59 -10.59
N GLU A 106 -10.64 5.34 -11.70
CA GLU A 106 -11.88 5.66 -12.41
C GLU A 106 -12.57 4.46 -13.08
N ASP A 107 -11.84 3.36 -13.30
CA ASP A 107 -12.34 2.14 -13.93
C ASP A 107 -12.73 1.06 -12.89
N GLU A 108 -12.56 1.34 -11.60
CA GLU A 108 -12.93 0.40 -10.53
C GLU A 108 -14.45 0.31 -10.32
N GLU A 109 -14.91 -0.91 -10.06
CA GLU A 109 -16.29 -1.20 -9.72
C GLU A 109 -16.49 -1.22 -8.19
N TYR A 110 -16.27 -0.07 -7.54
CA TYR A 110 -16.30 0.06 -6.06
C TYR A 110 -17.58 -0.47 -5.41
N GLU A 111 -18.70 -0.41 -6.12
CA GLU A 111 -20.02 -0.86 -5.68
C GLU A 111 -20.10 -2.38 -5.49
N LYS A 112 -19.22 -3.15 -6.15
CA LYS A 112 -19.13 -4.60 -5.97
C LYS A 112 -18.44 -5.01 -4.67
N GLY A 113 -17.70 -4.11 -4.03
CA GLY A 113 -16.91 -4.39 -2.84
C GLY A 113 -15.71 -5.31 -3.10
N TYR A 114 -15.04 -5.70 -2.01
CA TYR A 114 -13.78 -6.42 -2.06
C TYR A 114 -13.78 -7.59 -1.08
N ILE A 115 -13.01 -8.63 -1.40
CA ILE A 115 -12.87 -9.85 -0.61
C ILE A 115 -11.43 -9.94 -0.13
N ASP A 116 -11.22 -10.22 1.16
CA ASP A 116 -9.88 -10.47 1.71
C ASP A 116 -9.44 -11.93 1.55
N CYS A 117 -8.25 -12.25 2.07
CA CYS A 117 -7.71 -13.61 2.05
C CYS A 117 -8.52 -14.61 2.90
N GLU A 118 -9.32 -14.13 3.86
CA GLU A 118 -10.20 -14.93 4.71
C GLU A 118 -11.63 -15.08 4.15
N LYS A 119 -11.87 -14.54 2.94
CA LYS A 119 -13.16 -14.55 2.23
C LYS A 119 -14.23 -13.64 2.84
N VAL A 120 -13.84 -12.67 3.66
CA VAL A 120 -14.73 -11.63 4.16
C VAL A 120 -14.95 -10.59 3.06
N HIS A 121 -16.18 -10.61 2.52
CA HIS A 121 -16.64 -9.67 1.50
C HIS A 121 -17.31 -8.46 2.14
N GLU A 122 -16.84 -7.26 1.80
CA GLU A 122 -17.45 -6.03 2.27
C GLU A 122 -17.48 -4.93 1.20
N VAL A 123 -18.54 -4.13 1.24
CA VAL A 123 -18.81 -3.05 0.29
C VAL A 123 -18.69 -1.71 1.02
N GLY A 124 -18.04 -0.75 0.36
CA GLY A 124 -17.76 0.58 0.92
C GLY A 124 -16.27 0.90 0.91
N PHE A 125 -15.96 2.18 1.06
CA PHE A 125 -14.58 2.66 1.07
C PHE A 125 -13.94 2.53 2.46
N VAL A 126 -14.53 3.16 3.49
CA VAL A 126 -14.11 2.99 4.88
C VAL A 126 -15.13 2.12 5.60
N ILE A 127 -14.66 1.04 6.21
CA ILE A 127 -15.47 0.11 6.97
C ILE A 127 -15.02 0.13 8.43
N GLU A 128 -15.97 0.47 9.30
CA GLU A 128 -15.83 0.37 10.75
C GLU A 128 -16.39 -0.98 11.21
N ASN A 129 -15.74 -1.62 12.20
CA ASN A 129 -16.16 -2.90 12.77
C ASN A 129 -16.25 -4.05 11.75
N SER A 130 -15.27 -4.13 10.85
CA SER A 130 -15.16 -5.21 9.87
C SER A 130 -15.07 -6.59 10.55
N ALA A 131 -15.60 -7.61 9.87
CA ALA A 131 -15.45 -9.01 10.27
C ALA A 131 -14.09 -9.63 9.89
N SER A 132 -13.20 -8.86 9.26
CA SER A 132 -11.86 -9.32 8.87
C SER A 132 -10.95 -9.52 10.06
N HIS A 133 -9.94 -10.36 9.91
CA HIS A 133 -8.85 -10.48 10.87
C HIS A 133 -7.50 -10.30 10.18
N GLY A 134 -6.65 -9.48 10.78
CA GLY A 134 -5.28 -9.25 10.32
C GLY A 134 -4.42 -10.48 10.55
N THR A 135 -3.25 -10.51 9.92
CA THR A 135 -2.30 -11.62 10.10
C THR A 135 -1.99 -11.78 11.59
N PRO A 136 -1.98 -13.02 12.11
CA PRO A 136 -1.62 -13.27 13.51
C PRO A 136 -0.31 -12.60 13.89
N GLU A 137 -0.23 -12.09 15.11
CA GLU A 137 1.01 -11.55 15.67
C GLU A 137 2.00 -12.70 15.87
N VAL A 138 2.85 -12.93 14.87
CA VAL A 138 3.99 -13.82 15.04
C VAL A 138 5.06 -13.06 15.86
N PRO A 139 5.45 -13.54 17.06
CA PRO A 139 6.45 -12.84 17.84
C PRO A 139 7.78 -12.85 17.10
N PHE A 140 8.33 -11.67 16.82
CA PHE A 140 9.71 -11.52 16.39
C PHE A 140 10.49 -10.67 17.40
N THR A 141 11.70 -11.11 17.74
CA THR A 141 12.56 -10.44 18.72
C THR A 141 13.41 -9.39 18.03
N ILE A 142 13.26 -8.12 18.43
CA ILE A 142 14.20 -7.06 18.07
C ILE A 142 15.22 -6.93 19.20
N THR A 143 16.46 -7.32 18.94
CA THR A 143 17.58 -7.05 19.85
C THR A 143 18.11 -5.65 19.58
N ILE A 144 17.92 -4.72 20.52
CA ILE A 144 18.52 -3.38 20.47
C ILE A 144 19.83 -3.41 21.26
N THR A 145 20.96 -3.40 20.57
CA THR A 145 22.28 -3.20 21.18
C THR A 145 22.64 -1.72 21.22
N THR A 146 22.77 -1.15 22.42
CA THR A 146 23.37 0.17 22.60
C THR A 146 24.89 0.01 22.72
N THR A 147 25.62 0.36 21.66
CA THR A 147 27.07 0.55 21.78
C THR A 147 27.33 1.86 22.52
N LYS A 148 27.80 1.79 23.78
CA LYS A 148 28.43 2.94 24.44
C LYS A 148 29.63 3.34 23.58
N GLY A 149 29.53 4.49 22.91
CA GLY A 149 30.66 5.13 22.26
C GLY A 149 31.81 5.32 23.26
N GLY A 150 33.02 4.98 22.84
CA GLY A 150 34.21 4.99 23.67
C GLY A 150 34.52 6.38 24.23
N ALA A 151 35.03 6.40 25.47
CA ALA A 151 35.89 7.47 25.94
C ALA A 151 37.33 7.02 25.66
N ALA A 152 38.08 7.90 25.01
CA ALA A 152 39.53 7.81 24.81
C ALA A 152 40.29 7.82 26.14
#